data_AF-A0A2H9RFD3-F1
#
_entry.id   AF-A0A2H9RFD3-F1
#
_cell.length_a   1.000
_cell.length_b   1.000
_cell.length_c   1.000
_cell.angle_alpha   90.00
_cell.angle_beta   90.00
_cell.angle_gamma   90.00
#
_symmetry.space_group_name_H-M   'P 1'
#
loop_
_entity.id
_entity.type
_entity.pdbx_description
1 polymer ?
#
loop_
_entity_poly.entity_id
_entity_poly.type
_entity_poly.pdbx_seq_one_letter_code
_entity_poly.pdbx_strand_id
1 'polypeptide(L)'
;MKPGGNTCDIFCTVVDNYGDIGVSWRLARQLANEHGMAVRLWVDELTSFARLCPAVDAMLDAQYQQAVEVRRWPAEFPPVEPAALVIEAFACRLPQRYEAAMAARVDKPVWINLEYLTAEDWVEGCHRLPSP
;
A
#
# COMPACT_ATOMS: atom_id res chain seq x y z
N MET A 1 -21.85 -0.03 -7.13
CA MET A 1 -20.56 0.32 -6.47
C MET A 1 -20.80 1.60 -5.68
N LYS A 2 -20.57 1.63 -4.36
CA LYS A 2 -20.82 2.84 -3.55
C LYS A 2 -19.91 3.98 -4.06
N PRO A 3 -20.43 5.21 -4.23
CA PRO A 3 -19.62 6.35 -4.59
C PRO A 3 -18.69 6.67 -3.41
N GLY A 4 -17.37 6.53 -3.63
CA GLY A 4 -16.33 6.63 -2.59
C GLY A 4 -15.51 5.37 -2.34
N GLY A 5 -15.89 4.22 -2.92
CA GLY A 5 -15.25 2.91 -2.66
C GLY A 5 -14.06 2.54 -3.55
N ASN A 6 -13.46 3.49 -4.29
CA ASN A 6 -12.48 3.20 -5.33
C ASN A 6 -11.07 3.72 -5.03
N THR A 7 -10.77 4.03 -3.77
CA THR A 7 -9.43 4.47 -3.31
C THR A 7 -8.71 3.31 -2.64
N CYS A 8 -7.41 3.18 -2.90
CA CYS A 8 -6.54 2.18 -2.29
C CYS A 8 -5.26 2.83 -1.78
N ASP A 9 -4.93 2.58 -0.51
CA ASP A 9 -3.61 2.89 0.03
C ASP A 9 -2.84 1.59 0.21
N ILE A 10 -1.63 1.53 -0.35
CA ILE A 10 -0.70 0.42 -0.19
C ILE A 10 0.51 0.93 0.57
N PHE A 11 0.83 0.30 1.69
CA PHE A 11 2.01 0.60 2.49
C PHE A 11 3.06 -0.47 2.24
N CYS A 12 4.28 -0.06 1.91
CA CYS A 12 5.39 -0.95 1.65
C CYS A 12 6.64 -0.41 2.35
N THR A 13 7.16 -1.15 3.32
CA THR A 13 8.52 -0.98 3.81
C THR A 13 9.47 -1.80 2.96
N VAL A 14 10.54 -1.19 2.45
CA VAL A 14 11.52 -1.90 1.62
C VAL A 14 12.49 -2.67 2.55
N VAL A 15 12.20 -3.94 2.83
CA VAL A 15 13.07 -4.80 3.65
C VAL A 15 13.92 -5.70 2.76
N ASP A 16 13.31 -6.40 1.79
CA ASP A 16 14.03 -7.24 0.83
C ASP A 16 14.33 -6.49 -0.47
N ASN A 17 15.23 -5.49 -0.42
CA ASN A 17 15.77 -4.68 -1.53
C ASN A 17 14.78 -4.28 -2.66
N TYR A 18 14.36 -5.25 -3.49
CA TYR A 18 13.45 -5.08 -4.62
C TYR A 18 12.20 -5.97 -4.59
N GLY A 19 12.15 -7.01 -3.76
CA GLY A 19 11.04 -7.96 -3.71
C GLY A 19 9.74 -7.27 -3.32
N ASP A 20 9.72 -6.71 -2.10
CA ASP A 20 8.53 -6.10 -1.50
C ASP A 20 7.98 -4.95 -2.35
N ILE A 21 8.87 -4.04 -2.73
CA ILE A 21 8.51 -2.88 -3.55
C ILE A 21 8.13 -3.29 -4.97
N GLY A 22 8.76 -4.33 -5.54
CA GLY A 22 8.42 -4.82 -6.86
C GLY A 22 7.02 -5.43 -6.93
N VAL A 23 6.63 -6.21 -5.91
CA VAL A 23 5.28 -6.77 -5.80
C VAL A 23 4.26 -5.66 -5.53
N SER A 24 4.53 -4.79 -4.57
CA SER A 24 3.65 -3.66 -4.22
C SER A 24 3.43 -2.72 -5.41
N TRP A 25 4.48 -2.43 -6.18
CA TRP A 25 4.40 -1.60 -7.37
C TRP A 25 3.58 -2.24 -8.49
N ARG A 26 3.79 -3.55 -8.73
CA ARG A 26 3.02 -4.31 -9.72
C ARG A 26 1.53 -4.29 -9.36
N LEU A 27 1.20 -4.56 -8.10
CA LEU A 27 -0.17 -4.52 -7.60
C LEU A 27 -0.80 -3.13 -7.74
N ALA A 28 -0.09 -2.08 -7.31
CA ALA A 28 -0.56 -0.70 -7.41
C ALA A 28 -0.94 -0.32 -8.85
N ARG A 29 -0.07 -0.65 -9.80
CA ARG A 29 -0.32 -0.39 -11.23
C ARG A 29 -1.52 -1.17 -11.75
N GLN A 30 -1.69 -2.42 -11.35
CA GLN A 30 -2.81 -3.23 -11.81
C GLN A 30 -4.14 -2.67 -11.28
N LEU A 31 -4.21 -2.33 -9.99
CA LEU A 31 -5.39 -1.70 -9.38
C LEU A 31 -5.74 -0.36 -10.06
N ALA A 32 -4.73 0.46 -10.37
CA ALA A 32 -4.95 1.74 -11.03
C ALA A 32 -5.40 1.59 -12.49
N ASN A 33 -4.68 0.79 -13.30
CA ASN A 33 -4.88 0.75 -14.75
C ASN A 33 -5.95 -0.24 -15.20
N GLU A 34 -6.12 -1.37 -14.50
CA GLU A 34 -7.08 -2.41 -14.90
C GLU A 34 -8.41 -2.31 -14.14
N HIS A 35 -8.38 -1.79 -12.91
CA HIS A 35 -9.57 -1.65 -12.06
C HIS A 35 -10.00 -0.19 -11.85
N GLY A 36 -9.26 0.78 -12.40
CA GLY A 36 -9.59 2.20 -12.34
C GLY A 36 -9.53 2.80 -10.94
N MET A 37 -8.85 2.14 -9.98
CA MET A 37 -8.76 2.61 -8.60
C MET A 37 -7.82 3.82 -8.48
N ALA A 38 -8.16 4.74 -7.58
CA ALA A 38 -7.24 5.81 -7.17
C ALA A 38 -6.27 5.25 -6.13
N VAL A 39 -5.06 4.90 -6.56
CA VAL A 39 -4.06 4.22 -5.73
C VAL A 39 -3.00 5.19 -5.22
N ARG A 40 -2.77 5.18 -3.90
CA ARG A 40 -1.58 5.76 -3.27
C ARG A 40 -0.65 4.66 -2.79
N LEU A 41 0.60 4.68 -3.23
CA LEU A 41 1.65 3.76 -2.79
C LEU A 41 2.62 4.52 -1.88
N TRP A 42 2.61 4.17 -0.59
CA TRP A 42 3.50 4.72 0.44
C TRP A 42 4.76 3.86 0.55
N VAL A 43 5.93 4.47 0.35
CA VAL A 43 7.23 3.79 0.34
C VAL A 43 8.20 4.53 1.26
N ASP A 44 8.83 3.82 2.20
CA ASP A 44 9.81 4.38 3.13
C ASP A 44 11.15 4.72 2.45
N GLU A 45 11.58 3.91 1.49
CA GLU A 45 12.84 4.06 0.76
C GLU A 45 12.64 4.17 -0.77
N LEU A 46 12.51 5.40 -1.27
CA LEU A 46 12.29 5.67 -2.69
C LEU A 46 13.52 5.42 -3.59
N THR A 47 14.74 5.39 -3.05
CA THR A 47 15.96 5.18 -3.85
C THR A 47 15.99 3.78 -4.44
N SER A 48 15.58 2.78 -3.65
CA SER A 48 15.45 1.39 -4.08
C SER A 48 14.34 1.25 -5.12
N PHE A 49 13.24 1.99 -4.94
CA PHE A 49 12.15 2.01 -5.91
C PHE A 49 12.58 2.59 -7.28
N ALA A 50 13.39 3.64 -7.30
CA ALA A 50 13.89 4.27 -8.52
C ALA A 50 14.67 3.30 -9.43
N ARG A 51 15.22 2.20 -8.89
CA ARG A 51 15.85 1.15 -9.71
C ARG A 51 14.84 0.30 -10.50
N LEU A 52 13.63 0.12 -9.97
CA LEU A 52 12.54 -0.59 -10.65
C LEU A 52 11.70 0.32 -11.55
N CYS A 53 11.58 1.59 -11.17
CA CYS A 53 10.89 2.62 -11.95
C CYS A 53 11.79 3.86 -12.06
N PRO A 54 12.64 3.97 -13.09
CA PRO A 54 13.58 5.10 -13.25
C PRO A 54 12.92 6.48 -13.36
N ALA A 55 11.61 6.54 -13.63
CA ALA A 55 10.84 7.78 -13.65
C ALA A 55 10.54 8.31 -12.23
N VAL A 56 10.68 7.48 -11.20
CA VAL A 56 10.50 7.89 -9.80
C VAL A 56 11.66 8.78 -9.40
N ASP A 57 11.33 10.01 -8.99
CA ASP A 57 12.28 10.92 -8.38
C ASP A 57 12.32 10.70 -6.86
N ALA A 58 13.42 10.17 -6.35
CA ALA A 58 13.57 9.91 -4.92
C ALA A 58 13.54 11.19 -4.06
N MET A 59 13.71 12.39 -4.64
CA MET A 59 13.70 13.65 -3.90
C MET A 59 12.31 14.23 -3.67
N LEU A 60 11.27 13.70 -4.33
CA LEU A 60 9.90 14.18 -4.19
C LEU A 60 9.13 13.40 -3.12
N ASP A 61 8.41 14.12 -2.26
CA ASP A 61 7.53 13.51 -1.25
C ASP A 61 6.26 12.89 -1.86
N ALA A 62 5.81 13.41 -3.01
CA ALA A 62 4.68 12.88 -3.75
C ALA A 62 4.88 13.09 -5.26
N GLN A 63 4.49 12.10 -6.05
CA GLN A 63 4.57 12.13 -7.50
C GLN A 63 3.60 11.14 -8.14
N TYR A 64 3.28 11.33 -9.42
CA TYR A 64 2.42 10.42 -10.17
C TYR A 64 3.23 9.64 -11.18
N GLN A 65 3.15 8.31 -11.11
CA GLN A 65 3.81 7.40 -12.05
C GLN A 65 2.82 6.33 -12.49
N GLN A 66 2.62 6.14 -13.79
CA GLN A 66 1.77 5.08 -14.35
C GLN A 66 0.38 4.96 -13.70
N ALA A 67 -0.28 6.11 -13.48
CA ALA A 67 -1.59 6.27 -12.83
C ALA A 67 -1.63 5.98 -11.30
N VAL A 68 -0.48 5.80 -10.66
CA VAL A 68 -0.36 5.62 -9.20
C VAL A 68 0.26 6.88 -8.59
N GLU A 69 -0.31 7.35 -7.48
CA GLU A 69 0.32 8.37 -6.64
C GLU A 69 1.36 7.70 -5.74
N VAL A 70 2.64 7.90 -6.03
CA VAL A 70 3.75 7.43 -5.22
C VAL A 70 4.05 8.47 -4.16
N ARG A 71 4.08 8.07 -2.89
CA ARG A 71 4.40 8.94 -1.76
C ARG A 71 5.55 8.39 -0.94
N ARG A 72 6.42 9.30 -0.50
CA ARG A 72 7.38 9.02 0.57
C ARG A 72 6.61 8.73 1.85
N TRP A 73 7.03 7.70 2.55
CA TRP A 73 6.54 7.36 3.89
C TRP A 73 7.55 7.90 4.92
N PRO A 74 7.29 9.09 5.51
CA PRO A 74 8.18 9.67 6.50
C PRO A 74 8.02 9.01 7.87
N ALA A 75 9.05 9.13 8.71
CA ALA A 75 9.01 8.68 10.10
C ALA A 75 7.91 9.38 10.91
N GLU A 76 7.73 10.70 10.71
CA GLU A 76 6.59 11.44 11.25
C GLU A 76 5.46 11.47 10.23
N PHE A 77 4.45 10.63 10.44
CA PHE A 77 3.38 10.48 9.46
C PHE A 77 2.39 11.67 9.49
N PRO A 78 2.14 12.32 8.34
CA PRO A 78 1.24 13.47 8.27
C PRO A 78 -0.23 13.03 8.50
N PRO A 79 -1.13 13.97 8.82
CA PRO A 79 -2.56 13.69 8.79
C PRO A 79 -2.98 13.39 7.34
N VAL A 80 -3.58 12.21 7.14
CA VAL A 80 -4.03 11.72 5.84
C VAL A 80 -5.38 11.05 6.02
N GLU A 81 -6.34 11.38 5.15
CA GLU A 81 -7.62 10.67 5.08
C GLU A 81 -7.42 9.25 4.56
N PRO A 82 -7.81 8.19 5.29
CA PRO A 82 -7.61 6.82 4.86
C PRO A 82 -8.41 6.46 3.61
N ALA A 83 -7.80 5.68 2.71
CA ALA A 83 -8.49 5.09 1.57
C ALA A 83 -9.60 4.10 1.99
N ALA A 84 -10.48 3.72 1.06
CA ALA A 84 -11.52 2.72 1.30
C ALA A 84 -10.95 1.29 1.42
N LEU A 85 -9.86 1.02 0.71
CA LEU A 85 -9.04 -0.18 0.82
C LEU A 85 -7.65 0.21 1.34
N VAL A 86 -7.17 -0.48 2.36
CA VAL A 86 -5.83 -0.31 2.93
C VAL A 86 -5.12 -1.66 2.86
N ILE A 87 -3.97 -1.68 2.20
CA ILE A 87 -3.12 -2.87 2.07
C ILE A 87 -1.82 -2.62 2.83
N GLU A 88 -1.61 -3.44 3.84
CA GLU A 88 -0.34 -3.58 4.54
C GLU A 88 0.50 -4.64 3.80
N ALA A 89 1.60 -4.27 3.16
CA ALA A 89 2.42 -5.23 2.43
C ALA A 89 3.50 -5.83 3.32
N PHE A 90 3.54 -7.16 3.38
CA PHE A 90 4.60 -7.96 4.01
C PHE A 90 4.78 -7.65 5.50
N ALA A 91 3.67 -7.52 6.22
CA ALA A 91 3.61 -7.21 7.66
C ALA A 91 4.33 -5.90 8.05
N CYS A 92 4.32 -4.90 7.16
CA CYS A 92 4.83 -3.57 7.49
C CYS A 92 3.91 -2.87 8.50
N ARG A 93 4.42 -2.30 9.58
CA ARG A 93 3.52 -1.65 10.55
C ARG A 93 2.98 -0.33 10.02
N LEU A 94 1.66 -0.19 9.95
CA LEU A 94 1.03 1.08 9.60
C LEU A 94 1.40 2.18 10.62
N PRO A 95 1.43 3.46 10.21
CA PRO A 95 1.60 4.54 11.16
C PRO A 95 0.44 4.58 12.16
N GLN A 96 0.74 4.68 13.46
CA GLN A 96 -0.29 4.75 14.51
C GLN A 96 -1.32 5.86 14.24
N ARG A 97 -0.88 6.99 13.68
CA ARG A 97 -1.78 8.10 13.29
C ARG A 97 -2.76 7.70 12.19
N TYR A 98 -2.32 6.90 11.22
CA TYR A 98 -3.16 6.41 10.13
C TYR A 98 -4.15 5.35 10.64
N GLU A 99 -3.71 4.42 11.48
CA GLU A 99 -4.60 3.46 12.16
C GLU A 99 -5.69 4.17 12.99
N ALA A 100 -5.32 5.19 13.76
CA ALA A 100 -6.27 6.00 14.50
C ALA A 100 -7.29 6.70 13.59
N ALA A 101 -6.83 7.21 12.44
CA ALA A 101 -7.71 7.80 11.43
C ALA A 101 -8.66 6.75 10.81
N MET A 102 -8.18 5.53 10.53
CA MET A 102 -9.03 4.42 10.06
C MET A 102 -10.11 4.06 11.08
N ALA A 103 -9.74 3.97 12.36
CA ALA A 103 -10.64 3.64 13.46
C ALA A 103 -11.71 4.72 13.70
N ALA A 104 -11.39 5.99 13.42
CA ALA A 104 -12.29 7.13 13.58
C ALA A 104 -13.34 7.25 12.45
N ARG A 105 -13.21 6.52 11.33
CA ARG A 105 -14.18 6.58 10.23
C ARG A 105 -15.49 5.90 10.61
N VAL A 106 -16.60 6.51 10.18
CA VAL A 106 -17.94 5.90 10.26
C VAL A 106 -17.99 4.60 9.45
N ASP A 107 -17.54 4.67 8.19
CA ASP A 107 -17.33 3.50 7.35
C ASP A 107 -15.86 3.07 7.47
N LYS A 108 -15.59 2.02 8.26
CA LYS A 108 -14.25 1.48 8.42
C LYS A 108 -13.74 0.95 7.07
N PRO A 109 -12.48 1.23 6.70
CA PRO A 109 -11.90 0.72 5.48
C PRO A 109 -11.71 -0.80 5.55
N VAL A 110 -11.63 -1.43 4.38
CA VAL A 110 -11.16 -2.81 4.28
C VAL A 110 -9.65 -2.78 4.52
N TRP A 111 -9.18 -3.49 5.55
CA TRP A 111 -7.75 -3.64 5.86
C TRP A 111 -7.31 -5.06 5.51
N ILE A 112 -6.35 -5.16 4.58
CA ILE A 112 -5.78 -6.41 4.11
C ILE A 112 -4.29 -6.42 4.47
N ASN A 113 -3.83 -7.51 5.08
CA ASN A 113 -2.42 -7.81 5.18
C ASN A 113 -2.02 -8.72 4.00
N LEU A 114 -1.11 -8.25 3.16
CA LEU A 114 -0.60 -8.95 2.00
C LEU A 114 0.65 -9.72 2.40
N GLU A 115 0.53 -11.04 2.47
CA GLU A 115 1.61 -11.95 2.85
C GLU A 115 2.51 -12.33 1.67
N TYR A 116 3.68 -12.88 2.00
CA TYR A 116 4.56 -13.49 1.00
C TYR A 116 3.91 -14.69 0.33
N LEU A 117 4.26 -14.89 -0.94
CA LEU A 117 3.90 -16.10 -1.66
C LEU A 117 4.60 -17.30 -1.01
N THR A 118 3.82 -18.29 -0.57
CA THR A 118 4.32 -19.60 -0.17
C THR A 118 3.56 -20.69 -0.92
N ALA A 119 4.24 -21.81 -1.17
CA ALA A 119 3.66 -23.03 -1.72
C ALA A 119 3.35 -24.06 -0.61
N GLU A 120 3.49 -23.67 0.66
CA GLU A 120 3.19 -24.53 1.78
C GLU A 120 1.68 -24.70 1.97
N ASP A 121 1.24 -25.95 2.11
CA ASP A 121 -0.19 -26.30 2.12
C ASP A 121 -0.99 -25.65 3.28
N TRP A 122 -0.33 -25.25 4.37
CA TRP A 122 -1.00 -24.69 5.55
C TRP A 122 -1.58 -23.28 5.29
N VAL A 123 -1.10 -22.55 4.29
CA VAL A 123 -1.51 -21.16 4.03
C VAL A 123 -2.98 -21.04 3.63
N GLU A 124 -3.54 -22.09 3.01
CA GLU A 124 -4.95 -22.13 2.63
C GLU A 124 -5.86 -22.03 3.87
N GLY A 125 -5.42 -22.58 5.01
CA GLY A 125 -6.11 -22.46 6.30
C GLY A 125 -6.06 -21.06 6.90
N CYS A 126 -5.15 -20.20 6.42
CA CYS A 126 -4.95 -18.83 6.90
C CYS A 126 -5.47 -17.75 5.93
N HIS A 127 -5.71 -18.09 4.66
CA HIS A 127 -6.17 -17.14 3.66
C HIS A 127 -7.54 -16.55 4.03
N ARG A 128 -7.64 -15.21 4.02
CA ARG A 128 -8.84 -14.42 4.41
C ARG A 128 -9.26 -14.53 5.87
N LEU A 129 -8.41 -15.04 6.76
CA LEU A 129 -8.73 -15.02 8.19
C LEU A 129 -8.78 -13.58 8.72
N PRO A 130 -9.86 -13.19 9.43
CA PRO A 130 -9.90 -11.91 10.13
C PRO A 130 -9.10 -11.97 11.44
N SER A 131 -8.43 -10.86 11.78
CA SER A 131 -7.79 -10.64 13.08
C SER A 131 -8.32 -9.30 13.64
N PRO A 132 -9.21 -9.34 14.67
CA PRO A 132 -9.83 -8.13 15.25
C PRO A 132 -8.91 -7.30 16.15
#